data_AF-M0PHS5-F1
#
_entry.id   AF-M0PHS5-F1
#
_cell.length_a   1.000
_cell.length_b   1.000
_cell.length_c   1.000
_cell.angle_alpha   90.00
_cell.angle_beta   90.00
_cell.angle_gamma   90.00
#
_symmetry.space_group_name_H-M   'P 1'
#
loop_
_entity.id
_entity.type
_entity.pdbx_description
1 polymer ?
#
loop_
_entity_poly.entity_id
_entity_poly.type
_entity_poly.pdbx_seq_one_letter_code
_entity_poly.pdbx_strand_id
1 'polypeptide(L)'
;MDTLVTEHDGLMLARIESSDRVFEVNFDAIEPTDVTLGFYRDGERVGSIYNDDGTDRTMARLTTAREGADFIGIEVPKAFVAEVLDAAVEAGRVSDEAAADGYRLRVL
;
A
#
# COMPACT_ATOMS: atom_id res chain seq x y z
N MET A 1 11.71 3.15 11.89
CA MET A 1 10.36 3.32 11.33
C MET A 1 9.51 2.31 12.03
N ASP A 2 8.41 2.76 12.60
CA ASP A 2 7.49 1.88 13.33
C ASP A 2 6.35 1.54 12.38
N THR A 3 6.09 0.24 12.20
CA THR A 3 5.05 -0.27 11.30
C THR A 3 3.92 -0.91 12.09
N LEU A 4 2.71 -0.84 11.54
CA LEU A 4 1.54 -1.55 12.02
C LEU A 4 0.68 -1.94 10.82
N VAL A 5 0.46 -3.25 10.64
CA VAL A 5 -0.54 -3.79 9.73
C VAL A 5 -1.52 -4.63 10.55
N THR A 6 -2.80 -4.25 10.54
CA THR A 6 -3.82 -4.94 11.35
C THR A 6 -5.21 -4.76 10.78
N GLU A 7 -6.17 -5.53 11.28
CA GLU A 7 -7.58 -5.28 11.04
C GLU A 7 -8.16 -4.35 12.10
N HIS A 8 -8.88 -3.32 11.70
CA HIS A 8 -9.52 -2.34 12.57
C HIS A 8 -10.89 -1.93 12.00
N ASP A 9 -11.95 -2.05 12.81
CA ASP A 9 -13.33 -1.70 12.43
C ASP A 9 -13.81 -2.31 11.09
N GLY A 10 -13.38 -3.55 10.80
CA GLY A 10 -13.74 -4.28 9.58
C GLY A 10 -12.96 -3.83 8.33
N LEU A 11 -11.93 -3.01 8.49
CA LEU A 11 -11.01 -2.57 7.44
C LEU A 11 -9.59 -3.06 7.76
N MET A 12 -8.73 -3.16 6.75
CA MET A 12 -7.29 -3.23 6.99
C MET A 12 -6.76 -1.83 7.29
N LEU A 13 -5.86 -1.74 8.25
CA LEU A 13 -5.06 -0.56 8.56
C LEU A 13 -3.60 -0.88 8.24
N ALA A 14 -2.98 -0.06 7.40
CA ALA A 14 -1.54 -0.06 7.18
C ALA A 14 -0.96 1.29 7.57
N ARG A 15 -0.04 1.27 8.52
CA ARG A 15 0.58 2.47 9.10
C ARG A 15 2.09 2.31 9.17
N ILE A 16 2.81 3.35 8.78
CA ILE A 16 4.24 3.48 8.99
C ILE A 16 4.60 4.89 9.43
N GLU A 17 5.39 4.98 10.49
CA GLU A 17 5.81 6.23 11.11
C GLU A 17 7.33 6.37 11.11
N SER A 18 7.80 7.56 10.71
CA SER A 18 9.18 8.02 10.87
C SER A 18 9.22 9.31 11.71
N SER A 19 10.42 9.81 11.99
CA SER A 19 10.63 10.99 12.84
C SER A 19 9.97 12.28 12.33
N ASP A 20 9.64 12.34 11.04
CA ASP A 20 9.20 13.54 10.33
C ASP A 20 7.83 13.38 9.64
N ARG A 21 7.30 12.16 9.53
CA ARG A 21 6.09 11.86 8.74
C ARG A 21 5.44 10.55 9.17
N VAL A 22 4.13 10.48 8.91
CA VAL A 22 3.31 9.28 9.09
C VAL A 22 2.57 9.02 7.78
N PHE A 23 2.59 7.77 7.34
CA PHE A 23 1.66 7.26 6.33
C PHE A 23 0.70 6.31 7.02
N GLU A 24 -0.59 6.55 6.81
CA GLU A 24 -1.66 5.75 7.38
C GLU A 24 -2.77 5.62 6.35
N VAL A 25 -3.20 4.39 6.07
CA VAL A 25 -4.28 4.11 5.13
C VAL A 25 -5.18 3.01 5.69
N ASN A 26 -6.49 3.25 5.60
CA ASN A 26 -7.52 2.25 5.85
C ASN A 26 -8.12 1.81 4.51
N PHE A 27 -8.26 0.51 4.29
CA PHE A 27 -8.74 -0.05 3.02
C PHE A 27 -9.55 -1.34 3.23
N ASP A 28 -10.50 -1.61 2.34
CA ASP A 28 -11.22 -2.89 2.27
C ASP A 28 -10.59 -3.86 1.27
N ALA A 29 -9.90 -3.35 0.24
CA ALA A 29 -9.25 -4.16 -0.77
C ALA A 29 -7.90 -3.56 -1.20
N ILE A 30 -7.01 -4.42 -1.68
CA ILE A 30 -5.83 -4.03 -2.44
C ILE A 30 -5.83 -4.61 -3.84
N GLU A 31 -5.32 -3.83 -4.77
CA GLU A 31 -5.15 -4.21 -6.17
C GLU A 31 -3.66 -4.24 -6.51
N PRO A 32 -3.04 -5.43 -6.56
CA PRO A 32 -1.69 -5.57 -7.08
C PRO A 32 -1.69 -5.48 -8.62
N THR A 33 -0.63 -4.88 -9.14
CA THR A 33 -0.25 -4.87 -10.56
C THR A 33 1.22 -5.28 -10.65
N ASP A 34 1.83 -5.24 -11.82
CA ASP A 34 3.25 -5.60 -11.95
C ASP A 34 4.22 -4.67 -11.17
N VAL A 35 3.81 -3.43 -10.86
CA VAL A 35 4.68 -2.42 -10.21
C VAL A 35 3.99 -1.56 -9.15
N THR A 36 2.66 -1.69 -9.00
CA THR A 36 1.89 -0.93 -8.00
C THR A 36 0.97 -1.81 -7.16
N LEU A 37 0.73 -1.39 -5.93
CA LEU A 37 -0.23 -1.96 -4.99
C LEU A 37 -1.21 -0.84 -4.63
N GLY A 38 -2.41 -0.86 -5.21
CA GLY A 38 -3.44 0.14 -4.98
C GLY A 38 -4.26 -0.18 -3.73
N PHE A 39 -4.56 0.82 -2.91
CA PHE A 39 -5.47 0.71 -1.77
C PHE A 39 -6.85 1.23 -2.15
N TYR A 40 -7.89 0.44 -1.88
CA TYR A 40 -9.27 0.77 -2.18
C TYR A 40 -10.13 0.80 -0.93
N ARG A 41 -10.97 1.83 -0.84
CA ARG A 41 -11.98 2.00 0.18
C ARG A 41 -13.32 2.33 -0.47
N ASP A 42 -14.36 1.56 -0.18
CA ASP A 42 -15.71 1.73 -0.73
C ASP A 42 -15.70 1.77 -2.28
N GLY A 43 -14.79 1.01 -2.90
CA GLY A 43 -14.58 0.99 -4.35
C GLY A 43 -13.76 2.17 -4.92
N GLU A 44 -13.35 3.13 -4.09
CA GLU A 44 -12.52 4.26 -4.50
C GLU A 44 -11.05 4.06 -4.12
N ARG A 45 -10.13 4.46 -5.00
CA ARG A 45 -8.69 4.35 -4.73
C ARG A 45 -8.21 5.43 -3.78
N VAL A 46 -7.91 5.06 -2.55
CA VAL A 46 -7.44 5.96 -1.48
C VAL A 46 -5.93 6.08 -1.38
N GLY A 47 -5.18 5.21 -2.06
CA GLY A 47 -3.74 5.31 -2.10
C GLY A 47 -3.07 4.26 -2.98
N SER A 48 -1.74 4.26 -2.96
CA SER A 48 -0.95 3.23 -3.63
C SER A 48 0.48 3.17 -3.13
N ILE A 49 1.09 2.00 -3.19
CA ILE A 49 2.54 1.83 -3.16
C ILE A 49 3.01 1.53 -4.58
N TYR A 50 4.06 2.19 -5.07
CA TYR A 50 4.66 1.89 -6.36
C TYR A 50 6.18 1.71 -6.22
N ASN A 51 6.76 0.89 -7.09
CA ASN A 51 8.21 0.87 -7.27
C ASN A 51 8.62 2.09 -8.11
N ASP A 52 9.52 2.91 -7.56
CA ASP A 52 10.04 4.09 -8.26
C ASP A 52 11.03 3.63 -9.34
N ASP A 53 10.64 3.81 -10.61
CA ASP A 53 11.34 3.28 -11.77
C ASP A 53 12.82 3.66 -11.76
N GLY A 54 13.69 2.65 -11.92
CA GLY A 54 15.15 2.80 -11.84
C GLY A 54 15.72 2.83 -10.41
N THR A 55 14.92 2.53 -9.37
CA THR A 55 15.41 2.43 -7.98
C THR A 55 14.88 1.20 -7.25
N ASP A 56 15.61 0.76 -6.21
CA ASP A 56 15.15 -0.30 -5.29
C ASP A 56 14.10 0.20 -4.28
N ARG A 57 13.58 1.43 -4.46
CA ARG A 57 12.72 2.10 -3.48
C ARG A 57 11.25 1.89 -3.80
N THR A 58 10.47 1.73 -2.75
CA THR A 58 9.01 1.71 -2.79
C THR A 58 8.46 3.01 -2.22
N MET A 59 7.55 3.63 -2.95
CA MET A 59 6.95 4.93 -2.61
C MET A 59 5.46 4.75 -2.33
N ALA A 60 5.03 5.07 -1.12
CA ALA A 60 3.64 5.08 -0.73
C ALA A 60 3.04 6.47 -0.94
N ARG A 61 1.83 6.52 -1.48
CA ARG A 61 1.08 7.74 -1.82
C ARG A 61 -0.35 7.62 -1.33
N LEU A 62 -0.89 8.72 -0.77
CA LEU A 62 -2.33 8.87 -0.51
C LEU A 62 -3.00 9.65 -1.64
N THR A 63 -4.21 9.24 -2.01
CA THR A 63 -5.08 9.98 -2.91
C THR A 63 -5.91 10.95 -2.09
N THR A 64 -5.78 12.26 -2.31
CA THR A 64 -6.61 13.26 -1.64
C THR A 64 -7.83 13.60 -2.50
N ALA A 65 -8.97 13.89 -1.88
CA ALA A 65 -10.19 14.34 -2.56
C ALA A 65 -10.10 15.76 -3.17
N ARG A 66 -8.93 16.40 -3.14
CA ARG A 66 -8.71 17.71 -3.76
C ARG A 66 -8.36 17.50 -5.23
N GLU A 67 -9.03 18.25 -6.12
CA GLU A 67 -8.60 18.36 -7.52
C GLU A 67 -7.19 18.97 -7.57
N GLY A 68 -6.20 18.19 -7.98
CA GLY A 68 -4.82 18.64 -8.09
C GLY A 68 -3.81 17.51 -8.21
N ALA A 69 -2.61 17.84 -8.68
CA ALA A 69 -1.47 16.92 -8.73
C ALA A 69 -0.69 16.88 -7.40
N ASP A 70 -1.20 17.51 -6.34
CA ASP A 70 -0.56 17.51 -5.04
C ASP A 70 -0.66 16.12 -4.42
N PHE A 71 0.49 15.49 -4.20
CA PHE A 71 0.60 14.21 -3.52
C PHE A 71 1.63 14.29 -2.40
N ILE A 72 1.35 13.59 -1.30
CA ILE A 72 2.34 13.32 -0.27
C ILE A 72 2.80 11.88 -0.49
N GLY A 73 4.01 11.74 -0.99
CA GLY A 73 4.68 10.47 -1.19
C GLY A 73 5.73 10.25 -0.10
N ILE A 74 5.79 9.05 0.47
CA ILE A 74 6.87 8.67 1.39
C ILE A 74 7.57 7.42 0.89
N GLU A 75 8.87 7.35 1.10
CA GLU A 75 9.59 6.09 0.95
C GLU A 75 9.18 5.14 2.08
N VAL A 76 8.84 3.90 1.71
CA VAL A 76 8.51 2.82 2.65
C VAL A 76 9.46 1.64 2.45
N PRO A 77 9.85 0.90 3.51
CA PRO A 77 10.67 -0.30 3.36
C PRO A 77 9.90 -1.43 2.68
N LYS A 78 10.57 -2.22 1.84
CA LYS A 78 9.97 -3.42 1.21
C LYS A 78 9.38 -4.41 2.21
N ALA A 79 9.98 -4.54 3.40
CA ALA A 79 9.45 -5.38 4.47
C ALA A 79 8.04 -4.95 4.93
N PHE A 80 7.78 -3.64 4.99
CA PHE A 80 6.44 -3.13 5.28
C PHE A 80 5.46 -3.44 4.14
N VAL A 81 5.91 -3.30 2.89
CA VAL A 81 5.09 -3.64 1.71
C VAL A 81 4.73 -5.13 1.69
N ALA A 82 5.68 -6.01 2.05
CA ALA A 82 5.46 -7.43 2.21
C ALA A 82 4.40 -7.71 3.30
N GLU A 83 4.55 -7.10 4.48
CA GLU A 83 3.61 -7.23 5.60
C GLU A 83 2.17 -6.83 5.19
N VAL A 84 2.03 -5.72 4.46
CA VAL A 84 0.73 -5.26 3.93
C VAL A 84 0.13 -6.28 2.97
N LEU A 85 0.91 -6.77 2.01
CA LEU A 85 0.44 -7.72 1.00
C LEU A 85 0.07 -9.06 1.63
N ASP A 86 0.90 -9.58 2.52
CA ASP A 86 0.68 -10.84 3.22
C ASP A 86 -0.60 -10.78 4.06
N ALA A 87 -0.76 -9.73 4.86
CA ALA A 87 -1.97 -9.55 5.68
C ALA A 87 -3.24 -9.40 4.83
N ALA A 88 -3.15 -8.75 3.67
CA ALA A 88 -4.28 -8.63 2.75
C ALA A 88 -4.63 -9.96 2.06
N VAL A 89 -3.63 -10.76 1.69
CA VAL A 89 -3.85 -12.13 1.16
C VAL A 89 -4.51 -13.00 2.23
N GLU A 90 -3.99 -13.00 3.45
CA GLU A 90 -4.55 -13.76 4.57
C GLU A 90 -6.00 -13.36 4.89
N ALA A 91 -6.33 -12.07 4.77
CA ALA A 91 -7.67 -11.55 4.98
C ALA A 91 -8.61 -11.73 3.77
N GLY A 92 -8.14 -12.26 2.64
CA GLY A 92 -8.93 -12.39 1.41
C GLY A 92 -9.34 -11.03 0.80
N ARG A 93 -8.51 -10.00 1.01
CA ARG A 93 -8.74 -8.60 0.57
C ARG A 93 -7.90 -8.22 -0.65
N VAL A 94 -7.42 -9.20 -1.41
CA VAL A 94 -6.67 -8.99 -2.65
C VAL A 94 -7.59 -9.21 -3.84
N SER A 95 -7.54 -8.32 -4.83
CA SER A 95 -8.37 -8.44 -6.04
C SER A 95 -7.95 -9.59 -6.97
N ASP A 96 -6.66 -9.92 -7.00
CA ASP A 96 -6.08 -11.00 -7.81
C ASP A 96 -4.81 -11.56 -7.14
N GLU A 97 -4.86 -12.81 -6.66
CA GLU A 97 -3.73 -13.49 -6.01
C GLU A 97 -2.56 -13.77 -6.96
N ALA A 98 -2.82 -14.04 -8.25
CA ALA A 98 -1.74 -14.26 -9.22
C ALA A 98 -0.99 -12.96 -9.50
N ALA A 99 -1.70 -11.83 -9.54
CA ALA A 99 -1.08 -10.51 -9.62
C ALA A 99 -0.31 -10.16 -8.34
N ALA A 100 -0.77 -10.59 -7.15
CA ALA A 100 0.00 -10.44 -5.91
C ALA A 100 1.34 -11.17 -5.98
N ASP A 101 1.37 -12.40 -6.47
CA ASP A 101 2.63 -13.15 -6.66
C ASP A 101 3.54 -12.48 -7.69
N GLY A 102 2.96 -11.96 -8.78
CA GLY A 102 3.68 -11.16 -9.77
C GLY A 102 4.30 -9.88 -9.20
N TYR A 103 3.58 -9.21 -8.29
CA TYR A 103 4.07 -8.04 -7.57
C TYR A 103 5.21 -8.42 -6.62
N ARG A 104 5.09 -9.50 -5.84
CA ARG A 104 6.15 -10.00 -4.96
C ARG A 104 7.46 -10.21 -5.75
N LEU A 105 7.39 -10.95 -6.85
CA LEU A 105 8.57 -11.29 -7.65
C LEU A 105 9.29 -10.08 -8.26
N ARG A 106 8.58 -8.99 -8.53
CA ARG A 106 9.13 -7.82 -9.23
C ARG A 106 9.52 -6.69 -8.29
N VAL A 107 8.82 -6.53 -7.17
CA VAL A 107 8.96 -5.37 -6.29
C VAL A 107 9.63 -5.73 -4.97
N LEU A 108 9.39 -6.92 -4.41
CA LEU A 108 9.86 -7.30 -3.06
C LEU A 108 11.16 -8.11 -3.14
#